data_AF-A0A6Y4XXB4-F1
#
_entry.id   AF-A0A6Y4XXB4-F1
#
_cell.length_a   1.000
_cell.length_b   1.000
_cell.length_c   1.000
_cell.angle_alpha   90.00
_cell.angle_beta   90.00
_cell.angle_gamma   90.00
#
_symmetry.space_group_name_H-M   'P 1'
#
loop_
_entity.id
_entity.type
_entity.pdbx_description
1 polymer ?
#
loop_
_entity_poly.entity_id
_entity_poly.type
_entity_poly.pdbx_seq_one_letter_code
_entity_poly.pdbx_strand_id
1 'polypeptide(L)'
;MNKEMKLFFDDWITEQDQKVIGKKVVDLFIKYRNDKKMLLLFSKIVSGMGINDFSHTVKYLEQKYDETNINLPTEYKKEIIISVLTQLRKNELLDKHLDEYRMELINAITGFYRLVL
;
A
#
# COMPACT_ATOMS: atom_id res chain seq x y z
N MET A 1 -21.39 -0.37 -5.89
CA MET A 1 -19.97 -0.67 -6.13
C MET A 1 -19.65 -0.31 -7.57
N ASN A 2 -18.61 0.50 -7.82
CA ASN A 2 -18.18 0.91 -9.17
C ASN A 2 -17.73 -0.35 -9.97
N LYS A 3 -17.99 -0.40 -11.29
CA LYS A 3 -17.57 -1.47 -12.21
C LYS A 3 -16.08 -1.83 -12.08
N GLU A 4 -15.20 -0.86 -11.89
CA GLU A 4 -13.77 -1.08 -11.70
C GLU A 4 -13.44 -1.73 -10.35
N MET A 5 -14.13 -1.35 -9.27
CA MET A 5 -13.98 -2.04 -7.98
C MET A 5 -14.44 -3.50 -8.09
N LYS A 6 -15.52 -3.74 -8.85
CA LYS A 6 -15.99 -5.10 -9.10
C LYS A 6 -14.93 -5.92 -9.83
N LEU A 7 -14.35 -5.39 -10.91
CA LEU A 7 -13.25 -6.04 -11.64
C LEU A 7 -12.03 -6.30 -10.75
N PHE A 8 -11.67 -5.35 -9.88
CA PHE A 8 -10.59 -5.55 -8.92
C PHE A 8 -10.86 -6.72 -7.96
N PHE A 9 -12.09 -6.84 -7.42
CA PHE A 9 -12.44 -7.96 -6.54
C PHE A 9 -12.55 -9.29 -7.29
N ASP A 10 -13.05 -9.28 -8.51
CA ASP A 10 -13.09 -10.48 -9.37
C ASP A 10 -11.66 -10.97 -9.66
N ASP A 11 -10.76 -10.05 -10.04
CA ASP A 11 -9.35 -10.34 -10.26
C ASP A 11 -8.67 -10.85 -8.98
N TRP A 12 -8.91 -10.19 -7.84
CA TRP A 12 -8.35 -10.60 -6.55
C TRP A 12 -8.67 -12.05 -6.22
N ILE A 13 -9.91 -12.48 -6.43
CA ILE A 13 -10.36 -13.84 -6.10
C ILE A 13 -9.63 -14.89 -6.95
N THR A 14 -9.21 -14.51 -8.16
CA THR A 14 -8.58 -15.43 -9.13
C THR A 14 -7.05 -15.33 -9.16
N GLU A 15 -6.48 -14.20 -8.75
CA GLU A 15 -5.04 -13.94 -8.77
C GLU A 15 -4.37 -14.53 -7.53
N GLN A 16 -3.37 -15.38 -7.74
CA GLN A 16 -2.61 -15.99 -6.64
C GLN A 16 -1.32 -15.23 -6.34
N ASP A 17 -0.81 -14.42 -7.27
CA ASP A 17 0.37 -13.61 -7.05
C ASP A 17 0.03 -12.32 -6.28
N GLN A 18 0.37 -12.30 -5.00
CA GLN A 18 0.16 -11.15 -4.12
C GLN A 18 0.89 -9.88 -4.60
N LYS A 19 1.97 -9.99 -5.38
CA LYS A 19 2.64 -8.83 -5.97
C LYS A 19 1.82 -8.20 -7.08
N VAL A 20 1.08 -9.00 -7.85
CA VAL A 20 0.14 -8.49 -8.86
C VAL A 20 -1.03 -7.78 -8.19
N ILE A 21 -1.59 -8.37 -7.14
CA ILE A 21 -2.63 -7.72 -6.32
C ILE A 21 -2.11 -6.41 -5.72
N GLY A 22 -0.87 -6.42 -5.20
CA GLY A 22 -0.16 -5.25 -4.69
C GLY A 22 -0.09 -4.10 -5.68
N LYS A 23 0.28 -4.37 -6.93
CA LYS A 23 0.30 -3.33 -7.98
C LYS A 23 -1.10 -2.78 -8.26
N LYS A 24 -2.09 -3.66 -8.42
CA LYS A 24 -3.48 -3.26 -8.71
C LYS A 24 -4.08 -2.41 -7.59
N VAL A 25 -3.83 -2.74 -6.32
CA VAL A 25 -4.35 -1.95 -5.20
C VAL A 25 -3.68 -0.57 -5.12
N VAL A 26 -2.39 -0.48 -5.44
CA VAL A 26 -1.68 0.81 -5.52
C VAL A 26 -2.27 1.69 -6.62
N ASP A 27 -2.46 1.14 -7.82
CA ASP A 27 -3.04 1.89 -8.94
C ASP A 27 -4.43 2.41 -8.60
N LEU A 28 -5.26 1.57 -7.98
CA LEU A 28 -6.60 1.94 -7.52
C LEU A 28 -6.54 3.02 -6.43
N PHE A 29 -5.62 2.88 -5.47
CA PHE A 29 -5.41 3.85 -4.40
C PHE A 29 -5.01 5.23 -4.94
N ILE A 30 -4.03 5.30 -5.85
CA ILE A 30 -3.56 6.57 -6.43
C ILE A 30 -4.66 7.25 -7.24
N LYS A 31 -5.40 6.48 -8.03
CA LYS A 31 -6.54 6.98 -8.82
C LYS A 31 -7.60 7.63 -7.94
N TYR A 32 -7.87 7.04 -6.78
CA TYR A 32 -8.91 7.48 -5.85
C TYR A 32 -8.35 8.05 -4.53
N ARG A 33 -7.15 8.63 -4.56
CA ARG A 33 -6.40 9.06 -3.35
C ARG A 33 -7.16 10.02 -2.42
N ASN A 34 -8.10 10.79 -2.96
CA ASN A 34 -8.91 11.73 -2.16
C ASN A 34 -10.08 11.04 -1.42
N ASP A 35 -10.34 9.75 -1.69
CA ASP A 35 -11.37 8.97 -1.01
C ASP A 35 -10.79 8.26 0.22
N LYS A 36 -11.27 8.62 1.41
CA LYS A 36 -10.86 7.99 2.68
C LYS A 36 -11.16 6.49 2.72
N LYS A 37 -12.21 6.03 2.02
CA LYS A 37 -12.53 4.60 1.91
C LYS A 37 -11.45 3.85 1.15
N MET A 38 -10.79 4.51 0.21
CA MET A 38 -9.72 3.93 -0.60
C MET A 38 -8.42 3.83 0.18
N LEU A 39 -8.10 4.83 1.01
CA LEU A 39 -7.02 4.70 1.98
C LEU A 39 -7.25 3.51 2.93
N LEU A 40 -8.45 3.39 3.49
CA LEU A 40 -8.78 2.27 4.38
C LEU A 40 -8.69 0.91 3.67
N LEU A 41 -9.21 0.82 2.43
CA LEU A 41 -9.14 -0.40 1.62
C LEU A 41 -7.69 -0.79 1.34
N PHE A 42 -6.88 0.16 0.84
CA PHE A 42 -5.46 -0.01 0.62
C PHE A 42 -4.74 -0.51 1.88
N SER A 43 -4.95 0.15 3.02
CA SER A 43 -4.30 -0.22 4.27
C SER A 43 -4.67 -1.62 4.73
N LYS A 44 -5.95 -2.01 4.64
CA LYS A 44 -6.40 -3.37 5.00
C LYS A 44 -5.72 -4.43 4.14
N ILE A 45 -5.73 -4.23 2.83
CA ILE A 45 -5.14 -5.13 1.85
C ILE A 45 -3.65 -5.32 2.11
N VAL A 46 -2.91 -4.22 2.18
CA VAL A 46 -1.46 -4.24 2.32
C VAL A 46 -1.04 -4.80 3.69
N SER A 47 -1.80 -4.52 4.74
CA SER A 47 -1.57 -5.11 6.07
C SER A 47 -1.86 -6.61 6.18
N GLY A 48 -2.46 -7.22 5.16
CA GLY A 48 -2.67 -8.67 5.09
C GLY A 48 -1.54 -9.40 4.35
N MET A 49 -0.62 -8.68 3.71
CA MET A 49 0.45 -9.27 2.90
C MET A 49 1.63 -9.74 3.76
N GLY A 50 2.29 -10.81 3.33
CA GLY A 50 3.60 -11.17 3.86
C GLY A 50 4.65 -10.09 3.58
N ILE A 51 5.72 -10.04 4.37
CA ILE A 51 6.70 -8.94 4.35
C ILE A 51 7.32 -8.69 2.96
N ASN A 52 7.56 -9.76 2.19
CA ASN A 52 8.12 -9.65 0.84
C ASN A 52 7.16 -8.97 -0.15
N ASP A 53 5.88 -9.32 -0.10
CA ASP A 53 4.86 -8.76 -0.98
C ASP A 53 4.47 -7.35 -0.53
N PHE A 54 4.48 -7.10 0.78
CA PHE A 54 4.36 -5.77 1.36
C PHE A 54 5.47 -4.84 0.86
N SER A 55 6.74 -5.24 1.02
CA SER A 55 7.93 -4.49 0.56
C SER A 55 7.81 -4.13 -0.92
N HIS A 56 7.48 -5.12 -1.75
CA HIS A 56 7.27 -4.91 -3.18
C HIS A 56 6.13 -3.91 -3.46
N THR A 57 5.02 -4.02 -2.73
CA THR A 57 3.85 -3.14 -2.91
C THR A 57 4.13 -1.70 -2.51
N VAL A 58 4.81 -1.46 -1.38
CA VAL A 58 5.15 -0.10 -0.94
C VAL A 58 6.23 0.54 -1.82
N LYS A 59 7.19 -0.23 -2.35
CA LYS A 59 8.12 0.24 -3.39
C LYS A 59 7.39 0.66 -4.65
N TYR A 60 6.40 -0.13 -5.08
CA TYR A 60 5.60 0.23 -6.25
C TYR A 60 4.75 1.49 -6.03
N LEU A 61 4.23 1.69 -4.81
CA LEU A 61 3.54 2.93 -4.43
C LEU A 61 4.42 4.16 -4.63
N GLU A 62 5.67 4.11 -4.17
CA GLU A 62 6.64 5.19 -4.35
C GLU A 62 6.92 5.45 -5.83
N GLN A 63 7.23 4.39 -6.61
CA GLN A 63 7.46 4.49 -8.05
C GLN A 63 6.29 5.17 -8.76
N LYS A 64 5.05 4.82 -8.40
CA LYS A 64 3.87 5.41 -9.00
C LYS A 64 3.68 6.88 -8.63
N TYR A 65 4.04 7.30 -7.43
CA TYR A 65 4.03 8.72 -7.09
C TYR A 65 5.04 9.51 -7.93
N ASP A 66 6.20 8.92 -8.22
CA ASP A 66 7.21 9.51 -9.10
C ASP A 66 6.73 9.60 -10.56
N GLU A 67 6.19 8.50 -11.10
CA GLU A 67 5.65 8.47 -12.48
C GLU A 67 4.51 9.46 -12.69
N THR A 68 3.64 9.63 -11.69
CA THR A 68 2.47 10.52 -11.79
C THR A 68 2.78 11.97 -11.45
N ASN A 69 4.02 12.29 -11.05
CA ASN A 69 4.44 13.60 -10.56
C ASN A 69 3.52 14.16 -9.46
N ILE A 70 2.91 13.26 -8.68
CA ILE A 70 2.01 13.62 -7.58
C ILE A 70 2.87 13.94 -6.37
N ASN A 71 2.97 15.22 -6.04
CA ASN A 71 3.59 15.63 -4.78
C ASN A 71 2.63 15.32 -3.62
N LEU A 72 2.92 14.26 -2.86
CA LEU A 72 2.17 13.96 -1.64
C LEU A 72 2.60 14.89 -0.50
N PRO A 73 1.67 15.65 0.09
CA PRO A 73 1.95 16.40 1.31
C PRO A 73 2.42 15.48 2.44
N THR A 74 3.35 15.96 3.26
CA THR A 74 3.88 15.23 4.42
C THR A 74 2.77 14.72 5.35
N GLU A 75 1.69 15.49 5.54
CA GLU A 75 0.56 15.06 6.35
C GLU A 75 -0.17 13.85 5.75
N TYR A 76 -0.37 13.83 4.43
CA TYR A 76 -0.99 12.69 3.76
C TYR A 76 -0.11 11.44 3.82
N LYS A 77 1.21 11.61 3.69
CA LYS A 77 2.20 10.55 3.91
C LYS A 77 2.08 9.94 5.32
N LYS A 78 1.93 10.78 6.35
CA LYS A 78 1.70 10.31 7.74
C LYS A 78 0.38 9.56 7.87
N GLU A 79 -0.69 10.03 7.24
CA GLU A 79 -1.99 9.35 7.24
C GLU A 79 -1.89 7.94 6.66
N ILE A 80 -1.16 7.76 5.56
CA ILE A 80 -0.89 6.43 4.98
C ILE A 80 -0.16 5.55 6.00
N ILE A 81 0.93 6.06 6.58
CA ILE A 81 1.74 5.33 7.56
C ILE A 81 0.86 4.85 8.73
N ILE A 82 0.13 5.78 9.35
CA ILE A 82 -0.70 5.50 10.52
C ILE A 82 -1.79 4.50 10.16
N SER A 83 -2.45 4.65 9.01
CA SER A 83 -3.52 3.77 8.58
C SER A 83 -3.03 2.33 8.37
N VAL A 84 -1.90 2.14 7.69
CA VAL A 84 -1.31 0.80 7.46
C VAL A 84 -0.85 0.17 8.77
N LEU A 85 -0.10 0.90 9.61
CA LEU A 85 0.37 0.38 10.90
C LEU A 85 -0.78 0.04 11.85
N THR A 86 -1.87 0.81 11.82
CA THR A 86 -3.07 0.53 12.61
C THR A 86 -3.74 -0.77 12.17
N GLN A 87 -3.76 -1.09 10.87
CA GLN A 87 -4.30 -2.37 10.41
C GLN A 87 -3.33 -3.53 10.72
N LEU A 88 -2.01 -3.33 10.58
CA LEU A 88 -1.01 -4.34 10.94
C LEU A 88 -1.10 -4.74 12.41
N ARG A 89 -1.27 -3.78 13.32
CA ARG A 89 -1.47 -4.07 14.76
C ARG A 89 -2.73 -4.89 15.07
N LYS A 90 -3.73 -4.85 14.20
CA LYS A 90 -4.93 -5.69 14.34
C LYS A 90 -4.71 -7.12 13.82
N ASN A 91 -3.62 -7.34 13.09
CA ASN A 91 -3.23 -8.64 12.58
C ASN A 91 -2.19 -9.27 13.51
N GLU A 92 -2.67 -10.02 14.50
CA GLU A 92 -1.84 -10.65 15.55
C GLU A 92 -0.71 -11.53 15.00
N LEU A 93 -0.88 -12.10 13.81
CA LEU A 93 0.13 -12.94 13.15
C LEU A 93 1.33 -12.13 12.64
N LEU A 94 1.11 -10.85 12.30
CA LEU A 94 2.11 -9.96 11.72
C LEU A 94 2.63 -8.92 12.71
N ASP A 95 1.93 -8.71 13.83
CA ASP A 95 2.33 -7.74 14.87
C ASP A 95 3.75 -8.01 15.42
N LYS A 96 4.15 -9.29 15.50
CA LYS A 96 5.53 -9.69 15.88
C LYS A 96 6.63 -9.19 14.93
N HIS A 97 6.28 -8.79 13.70
CA HIS A 97 7.21 -8.23 12.70
C HIS A 97 6.94 -6.74 12.44
N LEU A 98 6.16 -6.06 13.29
CA LEU A 98 5.70 -4.69 13.05
C LEU A 98 6.84 -3.71 12.73
N ASP A 99 8.02 -3.88 13.33
CA ASP A 99 9.18 -3.03 13.07
C ASP A 99 9.72 -3.18 11.64
N GLU A 100 9.74 -4.40 11.09
CA GLU A 100 10.15 -4.65 9.70
C GLU A 100 9.19 -3.97 8.72
N TYR A 101 7.88 -4.15 8.93
CA TYR A 101 6.84 -3.49 8.13
C TYR A 101 6.91 -1.97 8.25
N ARG A 102 7.15 -1.45 9.45
CA ARG A 102 7.30 -0.01 9.70
C ARG A 102 8.50 0.55 8.94
N MET A 103 9.63 -0.13 8.95
CA MET A 103 10.84 0.31 8.24
C MET A 103 10.62 0.34 6.73
N GLU A 104 10.04 -0.71 6.15
CA GLU A 104 9.72 -0.75 4.71
C GLU A 104 8.78 0.39 4.29
N LEU A 105 7.77 0.67 5.13
CA LEU A 105 6.80 1.73 4.87
C LEU A 105 7.42 3.13 4.97
N ILE A 106 8.28 3.36 5.97
CA ILE A 106 9.03 4.62 6.11
C ILE A 106 9.97 4.81 4.92
N ASN A 107 10.68 3.76 4.51
CA ASN A 107 11.61 3.82 3.38
C ASN A 107 10.89 4.21 2.09
N ALA A 108 9.76 3.57 1.80
CA ALA A 108 8.95 3.89 0.61
C ALA A 108 8.39 5.33 0.64
N ILE A 109 7.93 5.80 1.80
CA ILE A 109 7.21 7.07 1.89
C ILE A 109 8.16 8.29 2.01
N THR A 110 9.33 8.08 2.62
CA THR A 110 10.39 9.11 2.69
C THR A 110 11.14 9.25 1.37
N GLY A 111 10.95 8.33 0.43
CA GLY A 111 11.70 8.33 -0.82
C GLY A 111 13.07 7.70 -0.67
N PHE A 112 13.32 6.89 0.37
CA PHE A 112 14.64 6.33 0.64
C PHE A 112 15.09 5.38 -0.48
N TYR A 113 14.19 4.66 -1.15
CA TYR A 113 14.58 3.83 -2.29
C TYR A 113 15.09 4.67 -3.48
N ARG A 114 14.83 5.98 -3.52
CA ARG A 114 15.45 6.92 -4.48
C ARG A 114 16.93 7.17 -4.22
N LEU A 115 17.42 6.93 -3.00
CA LEU A 115 18.82 7.20 -2.62
C LEU A 115 19.74 6.01 -2.88
N VAL A 116 19.19 4.84 -3.20
CA VAL A 116 19.91 3.56 -3.26
C VAL A 116 19.88 2.92 -4.66
N LEU A 117 19.21 3.55 -5.64
CA LEU A 117 19.19 3.18 -7.06
C LEU A 117 19.90 4.25 -7.90
#